data_AF-A0A7C0X8E5-F1
#
_entry.id   AF-A0A7C0X8E5-F1
#
_cell.length_a   1.000
_cell.length_b   1.000
_cell.length_c   1.000
_cell.angle_alpha   90.00
_cell.angle_beta   90.00
_cell.angle_gamma   90.00
#
_symmetry.space_group_name_H-M   'P 1'
#
loop_
_entity.id
_entity.type
_entity.pdbx_description
1 polymer ?
#
loop_
_entity_poly.entity_id
_entity_poly.type
_entity_poly.pdbx_seq_one_letter_code
_entity_poly.pdbx_strand_id
1 'polypeptide(L)'
;EIPIDPKKSVMENAQVYFERYRKLLRKMRILEERIEKVEDELEELENIEKYVNLTRDLEELRELEIKVLGKTKRDEVRKTDEMPGVLRFEKNGFTILVGKNAKQNEFLSFKVANLDDLWFHARNTAGSHVILRKAGKEPPRDVVEFAARIAATFSKASNSSKVEVDFTEVRNLRKPKNSRKGFVIYKNHKTLLVEPLEHLELSSRKGN
;
A
#
# COMPACT_ATOMS: atom_id res chain seq x y z
N GLU A 1 -18.37 5.75 -45.10
CA GLU A 1 -18.11 4.49 -45.83
C GLU A 1 -16.97 3.74 -45.17
N ILE A 2 -16.96 2.40 -45.26
CA ILE A 2 -15.86 1.57 -44.74
C ILE A 2 -14.89 1.31 -45.89
N PRO A 3 -13.58 1.64 -45.77
CA PRO A 3 -12.61 1.38 -46.83
C PRO A 3 -12.51 -0.12 -47.11
N ILE A 4 -12.55 -0.54 -48.37
CA ILE A 4 -12.36 -1.94 -48.76
C ILE A 4 -11.20 -2.04 -49.74
N ASP A 5 -10.49 -3.17 -49.70
CA ASP A 5 -9.56 -3.53 -50.76
C ASP A 5 -10.38 -4.08 -51.94
N PRO A 6 -10.43 -3.38 -53.08
CA PRO A 6 -11.23 -3.81 -54.24
C PRO A 6 -10.71 -5.12 -54.87
N LYS A 7 -9.49 -5.57 -54.51
CA LYS A 7 -8.95 -6.86 -54.95
C LYS A 7 -9.42 -8.05 -54.11
N LYS A 8 -10.15 -7.81 -53.03
CA LYS A 8 -10.70 -8.82 -52.12
C LYS A 8 -12.22 -8.88 -52.23
N SER A 9 -12.78 -10.07 -52.03
CA SER A 9 -14.23 -10.22 -51.87
C SER A 9 -14.74 -9.45 -50.65
N VAL A 10 -16.06 -9.21 -50.60
CA VAL A 10 -16.71 -8.57 -49.45
C VAL A 10 -16.46 -9.37 -48.15
N MET A 11 -16.51 -10.70 -48.23
CA MET A 11 -16.23 -11.57 -47.09
C MET A 11 -14.78 -11.48 -46.62
N GLU A 12 -13.81 -11.45 -47.54
CA GLU A 12 -12.38 -11.31 -47.19
C GLU A 12 -12.07 -9.93 -46.59
N ASN A 13 -12.69 -8.86 -47.11
CA ASN A 13 -12.62 -7.53 -46.52
C ASN A 13 -13.18 -7.51 -45.09
N ALA A 14 -14.38 -8.08 -44.90
CA ALA A 14 -14.99 -8.20 -43.58
C ALA A 14 -14.10 -9.00 -42.61
N GLN A 15 -13.51 -10.10 -43.07
CA GLN A 15 -12.61 -10.94 -42.28
C GLN A 15 -11.38 -10.16 -41.78
N VAL A 16 -10.76 -9.33 -42.62
CA VAL A 16 -9.65 -8.45 -42.23
C VAL A 16 -10.06 -7.50 -41.10
N TYR A 17 -11.26 -6.92 -41.18
CA TYR A 17 -11.79 -6.05 -40.13
C TYR A 17 -12.07 -6.81 -38.84
N PHE A 18 -12.63 -8.02 -38.91
CA PHE A 18 -12.84 -8.87 -37.72
C PHE A 18 -11.52 -9.29 -37.07
N GLU A 19 -10.50 -9.63 -37.85
CA GLU A 19 -9.16 -9.97 -37.33
C GLU A 19 -8.50 -8.76 -36.66
N ARG A 20 -8.59 -7.58 -37.28
CA ARG A 20 -8.11 -6.33 -36.70
C ARG A 20 -8.83 -6.02 -35.39
N TYR A 21 -10.16 -6.17 -35.35
CA TYR A 21 -10.96 -6.00 -34.14
C TYR A 21 -10.52 -6.94 -33.02
N ARG A 22 -10.40 -8.25 -33.30
CA ARG A 22 -9.93 -9.25 -32.31
C ARG A 22 -8.51 -8.93 -31.81
N LYS A 23 -7.62 -8.47 -32.68
CA LYS A 23 -6.26 -8.05 -32.31
C LYS A 23 -6.26 -6.82 -31.41
N LEU A 24 -7.10 -5.83 -31.70
CA LEU A 24 -7.25 -4.64 -30.87
C LEU A 24 -7.85 -4.96 -29.49
N LEU A 25 -8.88 -5.81 -29.42
CA LEU A 25 -9.43 -6.29 -28.16
C LEU A 25 -8.38 -6.99 -27.29
N ARG A 26 -7.58 -7.88 -27.88
CA ARG A 26 -6.49 -8.55 -27.15
C ARG A 26 -5.45 -7.55 -26.64
N LYS A 27 -5.09 -6.55 -27.45
CA LYS A 27 -4.15 -5.50 -27.04
C LYS A 27 -4.72 -4.64 -25.91
N MET A 28 -6.00 -4.29 -25.98
CA MET A 28 -6.68 -3.50 -24.96
C MET A 28 -6.57 -4.17 -23.60
N ARG A 29 -6.91 -5.47 -23.50
CA ARG A 29 -6.78 -6.24 -22.26
C ARG A 29 -5.35 -6.28 -21.71
N ILE A 30 -4.35 -6.47 -22.57
CA ILE A 30 -2.94 -6.47 -22.15
C ILE A 30 -2.52 -5.09 -21.63
N LEU A 31 -3.00 -4.02 -22.26
CA LEU A 31 -2.71 -2.66 -21.82
C LEU A 31 -3.39 -2.34 -20.49
N GLU A 32 -4.63 -2.76 -20.28
CA GLU A 32 -5.34 -2.64 -18.99
C GLU A 32 -4.55 -3.32 -17.87
N GLU A 33 -4.13 -4.58 -18.07
CA GLU A 33 -3.30 -5.31 -17.11
C GLU A 33 -1.93 -4.65 -16.86
N ARG A 34 -1.40 -3.90 -17.84
CA ARG A 34 -0.13 -3.20 -17.71
C ARG A 34 -0.26 -1.85 -16.99
N ILE A 35 -1.35 -1.13 -17.22
CA ILE A 35 -1.69 0.10 -16.50
C ILE A 35 -1.80 -0.21 -15.01
N GLU A 36 -2.57 -1.24 -14.64
CA GLU A 36 -2.75 -1.63 -13.23
C GLU A 36 -1.41 -1.93 -12.54
N LYS A 37 -0.49 -2.62 -13.22
CA LYS A 37 0.85 -2.91 -12.67
C LYS A 37 1.70 -1.67 -12.47
N VAL A 38 1.70 -0.76 -13.44
CA VAL A 38 2.48 0.49 -13.35
C VAL A 38 1.92 1.41 -12.28
N GLU A 39 0.60 1.43 -12.10
CA GLU A 39 -0.04 2.19 -11.01
C GLU A 39 0.30 1.60 -9.63
N ASP A 40 0.34 0.27 -9.47
CA ASP A 40 0.75 -0.41 -8.22
C ASP A 40 2.24 -0.14 -7.90
N GLU A 41 3.11 -0.15 -8.91
CA GLU A 41 4.54 0.21 -8.78
C GLU A 41 4.71 1.69 -8.40
N LEU A 42 3.94 2.59 -9.02
CA LEU A 42 3.96 4.01 -8.71
C LEU A 42 3.51 4.27 -7.25
N GLU A 43 2.42 3.65 -6.81
CA GLU A 43 1.95 3.77 -5.42
C GLU A 43 3.01 3.27 -4.43
N GLU A 44 3.66 2.15 -4.75
CA GLU A 44 4.75 1.62 -3.94
C GLU A 44 5.92 2.62 -3.83
N LEU A 45 6.35 3.21 -4.94
CA LEU A 45 7.44 4.19 -4.96
C LEU A 45 7.07 5.50 -4.25
N GLU A 46 5.86 6.03 -4.44
CA GLU A 46 5.36 7.21 -3.71
C GLU A 46 5.40 6.97 -2.20
N ASN A 47 4.98 5.79 -1.75
CA ASN A 47 5.01 5.44 -0.33
C ASN A 47 6.44 5.22 0.20
N ILE A 48 7.35 4.67 -0.61
CA ILE A 48 8.76 4.60 -0.23
C ILE A 48 9.36 5.99 -0.10
N GLU A 49 9.10 6.90 -1.04
CA GLU A 49 9.55 8.28 -0.98
C GLU A 49 9.05 8.98 0.30
N LYS A 50 7.76 8.84 0.61
CA LYS A 50 7.19 9.36 1.87
C LYS A 50 7.91 8.78 3.08
N TYR A 51 8.17 7.48 3.11
CA TYR A 51 8.90 6.84 4.21
C TYR A 51 10.31 7.39 4.36
N VAL A 52 11.06 7.47 3.24
CA VAL A 52 12.42 8.02 3.18
C VAL A 52 12.46 9.45 3.69
N ASN A 53 11.47 10.27 3.33
CA ASN A 53 11.37 11.63 3.84
C ASN A 53 11.06 11.64 5.34
N LEU A 54 10.23 10.74 5.87
CA LEU A 54 9.95 10.73 7.30
C LEU A 54 11.11 10.18 8.14
N THR A 55 11.89 9.23 7.62
CA THR A 55 13.04 8.62 8.33
C THR A 55 14.31 9.45 8.20
N ARG A 56 15.06 9.51 9.30
CA ARG A 56 16.40 10.14 9.37
C ARG A 56 17.51 9.13 9.60
N ASP A 57 17.17 7.85 9.70
CA ASP A 57 18.15 6.81 10.00
C ASP A 57 18.91 6.45 8.73
N LEU A 58 20.18 6.88 8.66
CA LEU A 58 21.08 6.58 7.55
C LEU A 58 21.25 5.07 7.33
N GLU A 59 21.07 4.24 8.35
CA GLU A 59 21.19 2.79 8.26
C GLU A 59 19.93 2.18 7.62
N GLU A 60 18.73 2.61 8.04
CA GLU A 60 17.46 2.23 7.36
C GLU A 60 17.44 2.73 5.90
N LEU A 61 17.95 3.93 5.64
CA LEU A 61 18.05 4.49 4.28
C LEU A 61 18.99 3.68 3.38
N ARG A 62 20.12 3.19 3.92
CA ARG A 62 21.04 2.32 3.18
C ARG A 62 20.44 0.94 2.87
N GLU A 63 19.69 0.36 3.80
CA GLU A 63 18.99 -0.90 3.56
C GLU A 63 17.90 -0.74 2.48
N LEU A 64 17.17 0.38 2.50
CA LEU A 64 16.20 0.73 1.47
C LEU A 64 16.86 0.96 0.11
N GLU A 65 17.99 1.65 0.06
CA GLU A 65 18.77 1.86 -1.16
C GLU A 65 19.13 0.53 -1.83
N ILE A 66 19.60 -0.45 -1.06
CA ILE A 66 19.96 -1.78 -1.56
C ILE A 66 18.73 -2.52 -2.10
N LYS A 67 17.59 -2.47 -1.39
CA LYS A 67 16.34 -3.13 -1.79
C LYS A 67 15.69 -2.50 -3.02
N VAL A 68 15.76 -1.17 -3.17
CA VAL A 68 15.13 -0.43 -4.27
C VAL A 68 16.02 -0.40 -5.52
N LEU A 69 17.34 -0.22 -5.37
CA LEU A 69 18.28 -0.08 -6.49
C LEU A 69 18.93 -1.41 -6.92
N GLY A 70 18.67 -2.51 -6.21
CA GLY A 70 19.14 -3.85 -6.60
C GLY A 70 20.66 -4.02 -6.63
N LYS A 71 21.43 -3.13 -5.98
CA LYS A 71 22.88 -3.25 -5.90
C LYS A 71 23.25 -4.29 -4.84
N THR A 72 23.34 -5.54 -5.24
CA THR A 72 23.86 -6.61 -4.37
C THR A 72 25.38 -6.57 -4.29
N LYS A 73 25.91 -6.54 -3.07
CA LYS A 73 26.91 -7.52 -2.71
C LYS A 73 26.21 -8.55 -1.83
N ARG A 74 26.25 -9.81 -2.28
CA ARG A 74 25.98 -10.97 -1.45
C ARG A 74 26.82 -10.84 -0.19
N ASP A 75 26.16 -10.75 0.96
CA ASP A 75 26.67 -11.26 2.22
C ASP A 75 25.47 -11.58 3.12
N GLU A 76 25.69 -12.58 3.97
CA GLU A 76 24.73 -13.33 4.76
C GLU A 76 23.90 -12.44 5.70
N VAL A 77 22.78 -11.88 5.22
CA VAL A 77 21.78 -11.33 6.13
C VAL A 77 20.99 -12.49 6.70
N ARG A 78 21.26 -12.75 7.98
CA ARG A 78 20.58 -13.69 8.87
C ARG A 78 19.09 -13.75 8.55
N LYS A 79 18.54 -14.98 8.49
CA LYS A 79 17.09 -15.22 8.59
C LYS A 79 16.59 -14.73 9.96
N THR A 80 16.36 -13.43 10.10
CA THR A 80 15.29 -12.94 10.96
C THR A 80 14.00 -13.10 10.16
N ASP A 81 12.87 -13.33 10.83
CA ASP A 81 11.51 -13.40 10.25
C ASP A 81 11.04 -12.06 9.64
N GLU A 82 11.97 -11.27 9.09
CA GLU A 82 11.73 -9.96 8.51
C GLU A 82 11.07 -10.12 7.15
N MET A 83 9.75 -9.92 7.17
CA MET A 83 8.93 -9.83 5.98
C MET A 83 9.56 -8.87 4.96
N PRO A 84 9.84 -9.34 3.73
CA PRO A 84 10.36 -8.47 2.70
C PRO A 84 9.29 -7.45 2.30
N GLY A 85 9.52 -6.19 2.66
CA GLY A 85 9.04 -5.05 1.88
C GLY A 85 7.91 -4.21 2.47
N VAL A 86 7.43 -4.42 3.70
CA VAL A 86 6.51 -3.45 4.34
C VAL A 86 7.29 -2.36 5.07
N LEU A 87 6.71 -1.17 5.24
CA LEU A 87 7.35 -0.10 6.02
C LEU A 87 7.11 -0.35 7.51
N ARG A 88 8.09 -0.01 8.35
CA ARG A 88 8.04 -0.28 9.79
C ARG A 88 8.34 0.98 10.58
N PHE A 89 7.54 1.24 11.61
CA PHE A 89 7.77 2.28 12.60
C PHE A 89 7.72 1.65 13.99
N GLU A 90 8.26 2.35 14.99
CA GLU A 90 8.05 1.96 16.39
C GLU A 90 7.85 3.19 17.26
N LYS A 91 6.98 3.06 18.25
CA LYS A 91 6.70 4.08 19.26
C LYS A 91 6.44 3.39 20.59
N ASN A 92 7.17 3.79 21.63
CA ASN A 92 7.04 3.28 23.00
C ASN A 92 7.06 1.73 23.09
N GLY A 93 7.91 1.09 22.27
CA GLY A 93 8.03 -0.38 22.23
C GLY A 93 6.91 -1.11 21.47
N PHE A 94 6.01 -0.39 20.81
CA PHE A 94 5.02 -0.96 19.89
C PHE A 94 5.51 -0.87 18.46
N THR A 95 5.27 -1.93 17.68
CA THR A 95 5.59 -1.98 16.26
C THR A 95 4.38 -1.56 15.42
N ILE A 96 4.62 -0.71 14.43
CA ILE A 96 3.60 -0.27 13.47
C ILE A 96 4.08 -0.66 12.07
N LEU A 97 3.23 -1.35 11.32
CA LEU A 97 3.50 -1.82 9.97
C LEU A 97 2.62 -1.10 8.97
N VAL A 98 3.16 -0.72 7.81
CA VAL A 98 2.42 0.00 6.77
C VAL A 98 2.60 -0.71 5.43
N GLY A 99 1.48 -0.97 4.74
CA GLY A 99 1.50 -1.53 3.39
C GLY A 99 1.78 -0.46 2.36
N LYS A 100 2.63 -0.74 1.38
CA LYS A 100 3.02 0.24 0.36
C LYS A 100 2.10 0.26 -0.86
N ASN A 101 1.26 -0.76 -1.01
CA ASN A 101 0.33 -0.90 -2.12
C ASN A 101 -0.82 -1.86 -1.74
N ALA A 102 -1.82 -1.98 -2.61
CA ALA A 102 -3.02 -2.78 -2.37
C ALA A 102 -2.73 -4.26 -2.04
N LYS A 103 -1.72 -4.85 -2.69
CA LYS A 103 -1.31 -6.25 -2.44
C LYS A 103 -0.74 -6.41 -1.03
N GLN A 104 0.12 -5.50 -0.60
CA GLN A 104 0.71 -5.53 0.74
C GLN A 104 -0.32 -5.19 1.82
N ASN A 105 -1.22 -4.25 1.56
CA ASN A 105 -2.32 -3.89 2.46
C ASN A 105 -3.16 -5.12 2.83
N GLU A 106 -3.55 -5.91 1.83
CA GLU A 106 -4.29 -7.15 2.04
C GLU A 106 -3.48 -8.18 2.82
N PHE A 107 -2.22 -8.38 2.43
CA PHE A 107 -1.33 -9.32 3.10
C PHE A 107 -1.15 -8.97 4.58
N LEU A 108 -0.86 -7.71 4.89
CA LEU A 108 -0.73 -7.22 6.25
C LEU A 108 -2.01 -7.48 7.06
N SER A 109 -3.16 -7.12 6.50
CA SER A 109 -4.43 -7.15 7.22
C SER A 109 -4.94 -8.56 7.50
N PHE A 110 -4.66 -9.52 6.61
CA PHE A 110 -5.27 -10.85 6.66
C PHE A 110 -4.31 -12.03 6.83
N LYS A 111 -2.99 -11.80 6.71
CA LYS A 111 -1.97 -12.86 6.86
C LYS A 111 -0.96 -12.58 7.96
N VAL A 112 -0.71 -11.31 8.27
CA VAL A 112 0.35 -10.91 9.20
C VAL A 112 -0.23 -10.46 10.52
N ALA A 113 -1.26 -9.61 10.46
CA ALA A 113 -1.90 -9.06 11.64
C ALA A 113 -2.58 -10.15 12.48
N ASN A 114 -2.45 -10.03 13.80
CA ASN A 114 -3.22 -10.83 14.74
C ASN A 114 -4.62 -10.22 14.87
N LEU A 115 -5.58 -11.04 15.30
CA LEU A 115 -6.98 -10.63 15.40
C LEU A 115 -7.24 -9.50 16.40
N ASP A 116 -6.39 -9.34 17.41
CA ASP A 116 -6.44 -8.28 18.41
C ASP A 116 -5.66 -7.02 18.01
N ASP A 117 -4.80 -7.07 17.00
CA ASP A 117 -4.07 -5.88 16.54
C ASP A 117 -5.02 -4.81 16.02
N LEU A 118 -4.59 -3.55 16.12
CA LEU A 118 -5.36 -2.41 15.60
C LEU A 118 -4.99 -2.15 14.14
N TRP A 119 -6.00 -2.07 13.30
CA TRP A 119 -5.92 -1.66 11.90
C TRP A 119 -6.40 -0.21 11.78
N PHE A 120 -5.71 0.58 10.95
CA PHE A 120 -6.03 1.98 10.65
C PHE A 120 -6.06 2.23 9.15
N HIS A 121 -6.92 3.13 8.73
CA HIS A 121 -6.99 3.62 7.35
C HIS A 121 -7.66 5.00 7.28
N ALA A 122 -7.19 5.85 6.37
CA ALA A 122 -7.80 7.15 6.13
C ALA A 122 -9.23 7.00 5.60
N ARG A 123 -10.17 7.69 6.22
CA ARG A 123 -11.59 7.54 5.95
C ARG A 123 -11.96 8.14 4.59
N ASN A 124 -12.80 7.44 3.82
CA ASN A 124 -13.33 7.90 2.54
C ASN A 124 -12.29 8.33 1.48
N THR A 125 -11.05 7.85 1.60
CA THR A 125 -9.97 8.13 0.64
C THR A 125 -9.10 6.89 0.45
N ALA A 126 -8.33 6.85 -0.63
CA ALA A 126 -7.33 5.80 -0.81
C ALA A 126 -6.13 6.03 0.11
N GLY A 127 -5.59 4.94 0.67
CA GLY A 127 -4.37 4.99 1.47
C GLY A 127 -3.86 3.62 1.90
N SER A 128 -2.73 3.63 2.58
CA SER A 128 -2.13 2.43 3.16
C SER A 128 -2.94 1.88 4.31
N HIS A 129 -2.93 0.55 4.44
CA HIS A 129 -3.36 -0.11 5.67
C HIS A 129 -2.21 -0.03 6.67
N VAL A 130 -2.52 0.42 7.88
CA VAL A 130 -1.56 0.51 8.98
C VAL A 130 -1.98 -0.47 10.08
N ILE A 131 -1.04 -1.28 10.56
CA ILE A 131 -1.25 -2.26 11.63
C ILE A 131 -0.39 -1.87 12.84
N LEU A 132 -1.01 -1.57 13.96
CA LEU A 132 -0.35 -1.44 15.26
C LEU A 132 -0.39 -2.80 15.97
N ARG A 133 0.80 -3.40 16.14
CA ARG A 133 0.97 -4.70 16.81
C ARG A 133 0.80 -4.53 18.31
N LYS A 134 -0.26 -5.09 18.89
CA LYS A 134 -0.50 -5.02 20.34
C LYS A 134 0.41 -5.95 21.12
N ALA A 135 0.70 -7.13 20.57
CA ALA A 135 1.51 -8.16 21.22
C ALA A 135 1.08 -8.43 22.69
N GLY A 136 -0.23 -8.46 22.95
CA GLY A 136 -0.80 -8.67 24.29
C GLY A 136 -0.78 -7.44 25.22
N LYS A 137 -0.37 -6.27 24.74
CA LYS A 137 -0.37 -5.01 25.50
C LYS A 137 -1.42 -4.04 24.96
N GLU A 138 -2.01 -3.24 25.83
CA GLU A 138 -2.89 -2.14 25.40
C GLU A 138 -2.04 -0.92 25.04
N PRO A 139 -2.11 -0.41 23.80
CA PRO A 139 -1.34 0.74 23.39
C PRO A 139 -1.86 2.01 24.07
N PRO A 140 -0.97 2.84 24.67
CA PRO A 140 -1.32 4.17 25.13
C PRO A 140 -1.93 5.04 24.01
N ARG A 141 -2.71 6.05 24.40
CA ARG A 141 -3.43 6.93 23.45
C ARG A 141 -2.48 7.60 22.44
N ASP A 142 -1.31 8.03 22.88
CA ASP A 142 -0.31 8.67 22.01
C ASP A 142 0.23 7.71 20.94
N VAL A 143 0.35 6.42 21.25
CA VAL A 143 0.76 5.38 20.28
C VAL A 143 -0.34 5.14 19.24
N VAL A 144 -1.59 5.08 19.67
CA VAL A 144 -2.76 4.94 18.77
C VAL A 144 -2.88 6.16 17.86
N GLU A 145 -2.72 7.36 18.42
CA GLU A 145 -2.73 8.61 17.65
C GLU A 145 -1.58 8.67 16.66
N PHE A 146 -0.38 8.25 17.05
CA PHE A 146 0.78 8.16 16.15
C PHE A 146 0.53 7.20 14.98
N ALA A 147 -0.06 6.01 15.23
CA ALA A 147 -0.43 5.09 14.16
C ALA A 147 -1.50 5.67 13.22
N ALA A 148 -2.46 6.43 13.76
CA ALA A 148 -3.45 7.12 12.94
C ALA A 148 -2.81 8.22 12.08
N ARG A 149 -1.87 9.00 12.62
CA ARG A 149 -1.12 10.02 11.87
C ARG A 149 -0.30 9.41 10.74
N ILE A 150 0.32 8.24 10.96
CA ILE A 150 0.95 7.46 9.89
C ILE A 150 -0.08 7.14 8.80
N ALA A 151 -1.25 6.60 9.15
CA ALA A 151 -2.28 6.28 8.16
C ALA A 151 -2.74 7.52 7.36
N ALA A 152 -2.80 8.69 7.99
CA ALA A 152 -3.07 9.95 7.31
C ALA A 152 -1.95 10.34 6.32
N THR A 153 -0.68 10.25 6.71
CA THR A 153 0.48 10.55 5.86
C THR A 153 0.59 9.64 4.64
N PHE A 154 0.30 8.35 4.81
CA PHE A 154 0.30 7.36 3.74
C PHE A 154 -1.06 7.25 3.02
N SER A 155 -1.82 8.33 3.00
CA SER A 155 -3.08 8.43 2.23
C SER A 155 -3.00 9.50 1.14
N LYS A 156 -4.00 9.51 0.24
CA LYS A 156 -4.18 10.61 -0.72
C LYS A 156 -4.64 11.91 -0.06
N ALA A 157 -5.04 11.88 1.22
CA ALA A 157 -5.42 13.07 1.98
C ALA A 157 -4.24 13.72 2.73
N SER A 158 -3.00 13.27 2.52
CA SER A 158 -1.82 13.69 3.27
C SER A 158 -1.48 15.18 3.23
N ASN A 159 -2.00 15.93 2.25
CA ASN A 159 -1.81 17.39 2.15
C ASN A 159 -2.90 18.19 2.87
N SER A 160 -3.88 17.52 3.49
CA SER A 160 -4.93 18.17 4.28
C SER A 160 -4.38 18.50 5.67
N SER A 161 -4.83 19.62 6.25
CA SER A 161 -4.44 19.98 7.62
C SER A 161 -4.86 18.91 8.63
N LYS A 162 -6.05 18.33 8.46
CA LYS A 162 -6.56 17.22 9.26
C LYS A 162 -7.20 16.16 8.38
N VAL A 163 -7.05 14.91 8.79
CA VAL A 163 -7.58 13.72 8.11
C VAL A 163 -8.33 12.88 9.12
N GLU A 164 -9.55 12.48 8.77
CA GLU A 164 -10.28 11.46 9.53
C GLU A 164 -9.67 10.08 9.26
N VAL A 165 -9.33 9.35 10.32
CA VAL A 165 -8.73 8.03 10.26
C VAL A 165 -9.58 7.08 11.06
N ASP A 166 -10.10 6.06 10.39
CA ASP A 166 -10.83 4.98 11.04
C ASP A 166 -9.84 3.96 11.59
N PHE A 167 -10.16 3.41 12.76
CA PHE A 167 -9.42 2.30 13.33
C PHE A 167 -10.33 1.31 14.06
N THR A 168 -9.93 0.05 14.01
CA THR A 168 -10.62 -1.06 14.67
C THR A 168 -9.66 -2.22 14.87
N GLU A 169 -10.00 -3.18 15.72
CA GLU A 169 -9.31 -4.47 15.74
C GLU A 169 -9.47 -5.21 14.41
N VAL A 170 -8.41 -5.93 14.02
CA VAL A 170 -8.32 -6.72 12.77
C VAL A 170 -9.42 -7.78 12.67
N ARG A 171 -9.88 -8.35 13.79
CA ARG A 171 -11.03 -9.28 13.80
C ARG A 171 -12.32 -8.70 13.24
N ASN A 172 -12.45 -7.37 13.20
CA ASN A 172 -13.63 -6.70 12.65
C ASN A 172 -13.51 -6.47 11.14
N LEU A 173 -12.38 -6.82 10.52
CA LEU A 173 -12.17 -6.74 9.08
C LEU A 173 -12.74 -7.98 8.39
N ARG A 174 -13.27 -7.76 7.19
CA ARG A 174 -13.71 -8.81 6.28
C ARG A 174 -13.34 -8.46 4.85
N LYS A 175 -12.75 -9.42 4.14
CA LYS A 175 -12.57 -9.34 2.70
C LYS A 175 -13.76 -9.99 1.98
N PRO A 176 -14.55 -9.25 1.19
CA PRO A 176 -15.56 -9.86 0.33
C PRO A 176 -14.93 -10.74 -0.74
N LYS A 177 -15.61 -11.85 -1.07
CA LYS A 177 -15.18 -12.70 -2.19
C LYS A 177 -15.19 -11.89 -3.49
N ASN A 178 -14.19 -12.11 -4.34
CA ASN A 178 -14.02 -11.46 -5.65
C ASN A 178 -13.88 -9.93 -5.60
N SER A 179 -13.60 -9.34 -4.42
CA SER A 179 -13.22 -7.93 -4.33
C SER A 179 -11.78 -7.71 -4.81
N ARG A 180 -11.51 -6.49 -5.28
CA ARG A 180 -10.15 -6.04 -5.63
C ARG A 180 -9.21 -6.17 -4.43
N LYS A 181 -7.91 -6.33 -4.68
CA LYS A 181 -6.92 -6.43 -3.61
C LYS A 181 -6.93 -5.17 -2.73
N GLY A 182 -6.64 -5.34 -1.45
CA GLY A 182 -6.67 -4.27 -0.46
C GLY A 182 -8.08 -3.83 -0.06
N PHE A 183 -9.14 -4.27 -0.74
CA PHE A 183 -10.50 -3.92 -0.35
C PHE A 183 -10.91 -4.63 0.93
N VAL A 184 -11.41 -3.84 1.89
CA VAL A 184 -11.82 -4.29 3.22
C VAL A 184 -13.17 -3.70 3.57
N ILE A 185 -14.03 -4.52 4.17
CA ILE A 185 -15.20 -4.07 4.91
C ILE A 185 -14.85 -4.17 6.39
N TYR A 186 -15.16 -3.14 7.15
CA TYR A 186 -14.88 -3.10 8.58
C TYR A 186 -16.09 -2.56 9.36
N LYS A 187 -16.20 -2.98 10.61
CA LYS A 187 -17.28 -2.62 11.53
C LYS A 187 -16.70 -2.28 12.90
N ASN A 188 -17.51 -1.73 13.79
CA ASN A 188 -17.10 -1.39 15.16
C ASN A 188 -15.83 -0.50 15.22
N HIS A 189 -15.70 0.40 14.25
CA HIS A 189 -14.56 1.32 14.19
C HIS A 189 -14.81 2.55 15.05
N LYS A 190 -13.71 3.19 15.42
CA LYS A 190 -13.67 4.55 15.94
C LYS A 190 -12.95 5.41 14.91
N THR A 191 -13.20 6.71 14.93
CA THR A 191 -12.56 7.66 14.01
C THR A 191 -11.77 8.67 14.84
N LEU A 192 -10.54 8.94 14.43
CA LEU A 192 -9.71 10.02 14.97
C LEU A 192 -9.52 11.08 13.89
N LEU A 193 -9.60 12.35 14.27
CA LEU A 193 -9.21 13.45 13.41
C LEU A 193 -7.76 13.83 13.75
N VAL A 194 -6.84 13.60 12.83
CA VAL A 194 -5.40 13.73 13.08
C VAL A 194 -4.70 14.53 11.99
N GLU A 195 -3.58 15.16 12.34
CA GLU A 195 -2.72 15.88 11.40
C GLU A 195 -1.68 14.89 10.85
N PRO A 196 -1.49 14.79 9.52
CA PRO A 196 -0.41 14.00 8.95
C PRO A 196 0.95 14.33 9.59
N LEU A 197 1.84 13.34 9.70
CA LEU A 197 3.20 13.57 10.16
C LEU A 197 3.93 14.54 9.21
N GLU A 198 4.55 15.56 9.79
CA GLU A 198 5.54 16.39 9.09
C GLU A 198 6.93 15.74 9.16
N HIS A 199 7.82 16.20 8.26
CA HIS A 199 9.18 15.69 7.99
C HIS A 199 10.10 15.49 9.23
N LEU A 200 9.72 15.98 10.40
CA LEU A 200 10.58 16.10 11.59
C LEU A 200 10.19 15.20 12.78
N GLU A 201 9.19 14.33 12.67
CA GLU A 201 8.61 13.69 13.86
C GLU A 201 9.13 12.30 14.25
N LEU A 202 10.00 11.66 13.45
CA LEU A 202 10.56 10.34 13.81
C LEU A 202 11.78 10.39 14.74
N SER A 203 12.22 11.57 15.20
CA SER A 203 13.49 11.74 15.94
C SER A 203 13.43 11.45 17.44
N SER A 204 12.59 10.52 17.92
CA SER A 204 12.59 10.11 19.34
C SER A 204 13.10 8.69 19.56
N ARG A 205 14.10 8.25 18.78
CA ARG A 205 14.85 7.02 19.08
C ARG A 205 16.27 7.33 19.53
N LYS A 206 16.41 7.34 20.85
CA LYS A 206 17.55 6.94 21.71
C LYS A 206 17.61 7.87 22.92
N GLY A 207 16.68 7.66 23.85
CA GLY A 207 16.90 8.05 25.24
C GLY A 207 17.83 7.02 25.88
N ASN A 208 18.95 7.51 26.38
CA ASN A 208 20.02 6.91 27.22
C ASN A 208 19.91 5.41 27.55
#